data_AF-A0A519Y825-F1
#
_entry.id   AF-A0A519Y825-F1
#
_cell.length_a   1.000
_cell.length_b   1.000
_cell.length_c   1.000
_cell.angle_alpha   90.00
_cell.angle_beta   90.00
_cell.angle_gamma   90.00
#
_symmetry.space_group_name_H-M   'P 1'
#
loop_
_entity.id
_entity.type
_entity.pdbx_description
1 polymer ?
#
loop_
_entity_poly.entity_id
_entity_poly.type
_entity_poly.pdbx_seq_one_letter_code
_entity_poly.pdbx_strand_id
1 'polypeptide(L)'
;MDTELQPADFKRIRAIFDQSGYSPQEIRQIDYEEVGPLLYTNLLSVAGEWAGFEETALLEALAQRATASSKLTSLPPLKWLWRRGIDFFNKTYFQRVFSS
;
A
#
# COMPACT_ATOMS: atom_id res chain seq x y z
N MET A 1 1.33 -16.40 -17.43
CA MET A 1 1.50 -15.94 -16.04
C MET A 1 0.39 -14.94 -15.80
N ASP A 2 -0.66 -15.37 -15.09
CA ASP A 2 -1.72 -14.48 -14.65
C ASP A 2 -1.21 -13.70 -13.43
N THR A 3 -0.63 -12.54 -13.67
CA THR A 3 -0.18 -11.60 -12.63
C THR A 3 -1.26 -10.58 -12.23
N GLU A 4 -2.47 -10.68 -12.82
CA GLU A 4 -3.58 -9.79 -12.47
C GLU A 4 -4.42 -10.38 -11.31
N LEU A 5 -4.70 -9.54 -10.32
CA LEU A 5 -5.61 -9.86 -9.21
C LEU A 5 -7.01 -10.19 -9.74
N GLN A 6 -7.55 -11.30 -9.26
CA GLN A 6 -8.88 -11.78 -9.64
C GLN A 6 -9.95 -11.17 -8.74
N PRO A 7 -11.24 -11.17 -9.16
CA PRO A 7 -12.35 -10.69 -8.34
C PRO A 7 -12.42 -11.31 -6.93
N ALA A 8 -11.98 -12.56 -6.78
CA ALA A 8 -11.91 -13.23 -5.48
C ALA A 8 -10.86 -12.62 -4.54
N ASP A 9 -9.74 -12.13 -5.09
CA ASP A 9 -8.68 -11.49 -4.31
C ASP A 9 -9.16 -10.16 -3.72
N PHE A 10 -9.91 -9.37 -4.51
CA PHE A 10 -10.51 -8.13 -4.03
C PHE A 10 -11.48 -8.37 -2.87
N LYS A 11 -12.30 -9.43 -2.94
CA LYS A 11 -13.19 -9.84 -1.83
C LYS A 11 -12.42 -10.27 -0.59
N ARG A 12 -11.33 -11.03 -0.77
CA ARG A 12 -10.45 -11.45 0.32
C ARG A 12 -9.78 -10.25 0.99
N ILE A 13 -9.23 -9.33 0.21
CA ILE A 13 -8.60 -8.09 0.71
C ILE A 13 -9.64 -7.26 1.48
N ARG A 14 -10.85 -7.11 0.93
CA ARG A 14 -11.93 -6.39 1.61
C ARG A 14 -12.27 -7.01 2.96
N ALA A 15 -12.40 -8.34 3.02
CA ALA A 15 -12.69 -9.03 4.27
C ALA A 15 -11.59 -8.83 5.33
N ILE A 16 -10.32 -8.83 4.92
CA ILE A 16 -9.19 -8.53 5.82
C ILE A 16 -9.27 -7.09 6.34
N PHE A 17 -9.55 -6.13 5.47
CA PHE A 17 -9.73 -4.74 5.86
C PHE A 17 -10.90 -4.56 6.84
N ASP A 18 -12.04 -5.18 6.59
CA ASP A 18 -13.19 -5.11 7.52
C ASP A 18 -12.85 -5.74 8.88
N GLN A 19 -12.13 -6.87 8.90
CA GLN A 19 -11.71 -7.54 10.13
C GLN A 19 -10.68 -6.75 10.94
N SER A 20 -9.88 -5.90 10.28
CA SER A 20 -8.87 -5.08 10.96
C SER A 20 -9.46 -3.95 11.82
N GLY A 21 -10.71 -3.57 11.56
CA GLY A 21 -11.38 -2.45 12.25
C GLY A 21 -10.94 -1.06 11.79
N TYR A 22 -10.02 -0.95 10.83
CA TYR A 22 -9.60 0.33 10.25
C TYR A 22 -10.61 0.86 9.23
N SER A 23 -10.85 2.16 9.27
CA SER A 23 -11.59 2.86 8.23
C SER A 23 -10.84 2.86 6.89
N PRO A 24 -11.52 3.04 5.75
CA PRO A 24 -10.86 3.18 4.45
C PRO A 24 -9.84 4.33 4.40
N GLN A 25 -10.06 5.39 5.18
CA GLN A 25 -9.13 6.51 5.33
C GLN A 25 -7.87 6.12 6.09
N GLU A 26 -8.00 5.35 7.18
CA GLU A 26 -6.86 4.82 7.94
C GLU A 26 -6.06 3.82 7.11
N ILE A 27 -6.72 2.95 6.35
CA ILE A 27 -6.05 2.01 5.44
C ILE A 27 -5.22 2.77 4.39
N ARG A 28 -5.76 3.84 3.80
CA ARG A 28 -4.97 4.72 2.91
C ARG A 28 -3.79 5.38 3.64
N GLN A 29 -3.99 5.78 4.88
CA GLN A 29 -2.95 6.44 5.66
C GLN A 29 -1.80 5.47 5.98
N ILE A 30 -2.12 4.23 6.36
CA ILE A 30 -1.15 3.13 6.54
C ILE A 30 -0.39 2.88 5.24
N ASP A 31 -1.08 2.84 4.10
CA ASP A 31 -0.45 2.68 2.79
C ASP A 31 0.52 3.84 2.48
N TYR A 32 0.14 5.09 2.74
CA TYR A 32 1.03 6.22 2.50
C TYR A 32 2.26 6.26 3.40
N GLU A 33 2.12 5.89 4.68
CA GLU A 33 3.12 6.19 5.70
C GLU A 33 3.97 4.98 6.10
N GLU A 34 3.44 3.77 5.96
CA GLU A 34 4.08 2.53 6.39
C GLU A 34 4.46 1.63 5.21
N VAL A 35 3.49 1.24 4.38
CA VAL A 35 3.66 0.22 3.35
C VAL A 35 4.26 0.77 2.06
N GLY A 36 3.67 1.84 1.51
CA GLY A 36 4.10 2.48 0.27
C GLY A 36 5.58 2.85 0.25
N PRO A 37 6.15 3.47 1.29
CA PRO A 37 7.57 3.81 1.31
C PRO A 37 8.53 2.62 1.22
N LEU A 38 8.08 1.42 1.59
CA LEU A 38 8.86 0.18 1.48
C LEU A 38 8.71 -0.48 0.10
N LEU A 39 7.52 -0.40 -0.49
CA LEU A 39 7.18 -1.13 -1.71
C LEU A 39 7.15 -0.27 -2.98
N TYR A 40 7.31 1.05 -2.90
CA TYR A 40 7.18 1.93 -4.07
C TYR A 40 8.19 1.60 -5.19
N THR A 41 9.37 1.10 -4.84
CA THR A 41 10.36 0.69 -5.85
C THR A 41 9.86 -0.48 -6.70
N ASN A 42 9.02 -1.35 -6.13
CA ASN A 42 8.36 -2.42 -6.88
C ASN A 42 7.33 -1.85 -7.86
N LEU A 43 6.67 -0.74 -7.52
CA LEU A 43 5.73 -0.04 -8.43
C LEU A 43 6.43 0.58 -9.64
N LEU A 44 7.73 0.88 -9.52
CA LEU A 44 8.53 1.50 -10.58
C LEU A 44 9.32 0.47 -11.43
N SER A 45 9.29 -0.81 -11.06
CA SER A 45 10.02 -1.85 -11.79
C SER A 45 9.40 -2.07 -13.17
N VAL A 46 10.24 -1.91 -14.21
CA VAL A 46 9.86 -1.88 -15.64
C VAL A 46 9.20 -3.17 -16.12
N ALA A 47 9.36 -4.29 -15.40
CA ALA A 47 8.78 -5.56 -15.79
C ALA A 47 7.29 -5.71 -15.43
N GLY A 48 6.71 -4.86 -14.57
CA GLY A 48 5.35 -5.08 -14.03
C GLY A 48 5.21 -6.37 -13.20
N GLU A 49 6.26 -7.19 -13.16
CA GLU A 49 6.43 -8.30 -12.25
C GLU A 49 6.84 -7.74 -10.90
N TRP A 50 5.95 -7.91 -9.92
CA TRP A 50 6.33 -7.79 -8.52
C TRP A 50 7.46 -8.77 -8.26
N ALA A 51 8.70 -8.29 -8.19
CA ALA A 51 9.77 -9.06 -7.61
C ALA A 51 9.31 -9.41 -6.19
N GLY A 52 9.17 -10.71 -5.91
CA GLY A 52 8.77 -11.16 -4.59
C GLY A 52 9.63 -10.49 -3.52
N PHE A 53 9.02 -10.13 -2.39
CA PHE A 53 9.74 -9.60 -1.23
C PHE A 53 9.87 -10.71 -0.19
N GLU A 54 10.97 -10.70 0.56
CA GLU A 54 11.11 -11.54 1.75
C GLU A 54 10.10 -11.06 2.81
N GLU A 55 9.10 -11.88 3.12
CA GLU A 55 8.00 -11.53 4.03
C GLU A 55 8.54 -11.16 5.41
N THR A 56 9.52 -11.93 5.92
CA THR A 56 10.15 -11.68 7.21
C THR A 56 10.83 -10.32 7.26
N ALA A 57 11.64 -10.01 6.26
CA ALA A 57 12.32 -8.72 6.14
C ALA A 57 11.33 -7.55 5.98
N LEU A 58 10.22 -7.76 5.25
CA LEU A 58 9.19 -6.73 5.11
C LEU A 58 8.50 -6.44 6.45
N LEU A 59 8.12 -7.49 7.19
CA LEU A 59 7.45 -7.35 8.49
C LEU A 59 8.36 -6.66 9.52
N GLU A 60 9.65 -6.98 9.53
CA GLU A 60 10.64 -6.28 10.37
C GLU A 60 10.74 -4.80 10.01
N ALA A 61 10.80 -4.47 8.72
CA ALA A 61 10.88 -3.10 8.26
C ALA A 61 9.60 -2.30 8.55
N LEU A 62 8.43 -2.94 8.48
CA LEU A 62 7.15 -2.36 8.89
C LEU A 62 7.10 -2.09 10.40
N ALA A 63 7.52 -3.06 11.23
CA ALA A 63 7.56 -2.89 12.68
C ALA A 63 8.49 -1.73 13.11
N GLN A 64 9.65 -1.59 12.44
CA GLN A 64 10.55 -0.46 12.66
C GLN A 64 9.93 0.87 12.24
N ARG A 65 9.16 0.91 11.14
CA ARG A 65 8.46 2.12 10.69
C ARG A 65 7.27 2.50 11.57
N ALA A 66 6.50 1.53 12.06
CA ALA A 66 5.38 1.78 12.96
C ALA A 66 5.83 2.43 14.29
N THR A 67 7.04 2.11 14.73
CA THR A 67 7.63 2.69 15.95
C THR A 67 8.41 3.99 15.69
N ALA A 68 8.89 4.20 14.46
CA ALA A 68 9.55 5.42 14.07
C ALA A 68 8.53 6.48 13.63
N SER A 69 8.52 7.66 14.27
CA SER A 69 7.75 8.80 13.75
C SER A 69 8.25 9.15 12.34
N SER A 70 7.48 8.80 11.30
CA SER A 70 7.87 8.97 9.91
C SER A 70 8.07 10.46 9.57
N LYS A 71 9.33 10.89 9.50
CA LYS A 71 9.71 12.28 9.13
C LYS A 71 9.81 12.49 7.61
N LEU A 72 9.84 11.39 6.84
CA LEU A 72 10.17 11.37 5.40
C LEU A 72 9.21 12.24 4.56
N THR A 73 8.00 12.48 5.05
CA THR A 73 6.95 13.26 4.38
C THR A 73 6.42 14.40 5.23
N SER A 74 7.25 15.00 6.09
CA SER A 74 6.83 16.14 6.93
C SER A 74 6.70 17.46 6.17
N LEU A 75 7.29 17.57 4.98
CA LEU A 75 7.15 18.75 4.12
C LEU A 75 5.83 18.71 3.34
N PRO A 76 4.94 19.72 3.47
CA PRO A 76 3.61 19.71 2.85
C PRO A 76 3.59 19.44 1.33
N PRO A 77 4.41 20.10 0.48
CA PRO A 77 4.33 19.88 -0.96
C PRO A 77 4.82 18.47 -1.35
N LEU A 78 5.83 17.95 -0.65
CA LEU A 78 6.38 16.63 -0.93
C LEU A 78 5.45 15.52 -0.42
N LYS A 79 4.82 15.72 0.74
CA LYS A 79 3.77 14.84 1.28
C LYS A 79 2.59 14.73 0.33
N TRP A 80 2.13 15.86 -0.20
CA TRP A 80 1.04 15.89 -1.15
C TRP A 80 1.39 15.16 -2.45
N LEU A 81 2.58 15.43 -3.01
CA LEU A 81 3.04 14.76 -4.23
C LEU A 81 3.18 13.25 -4.03
N TRP A 82 3.72 12.82 -2.89
CA TRP A 82 3.82 11.43 -2.49
C TRP A 82 2.46 10.73 -2.44
N ARG A 83 1.51 11.30 -1.67
CA ARG A 83 0.15 10.76 -1.55
C ARG A 83 -0.52 10.65 -2.93
N ARG A 84 -0.38 11.68 -3.76
CA ARG A 84 -0.92 11.70 -5.13
C ARG A 84 -0.28 10.64 -6.03
N GLY A 85 1.02 10.37 -5.86
CA GLY A 85 1.72 9.29 -6.56
C GLY A 85 1.15 7.92 -6.16
N ILE A 86 1.05 7.63 -4.86
CA ILE A 86 0.47 6.39 -4.37
C ILE A 86 -0.99 6.23 -4.81
N ASP A 87 -1.79 7.29 -4.71
CA ASP A 87 -3.18 7.29 -5.18
C ASP A 87 -3.30 6.96 -6.67
N PHE A 88 -2.38 7.45 -7.50
CA PHE A 88 -2.40 7.18 -8.93
C PHE A 88 -2.26 5.68 -9.21
N PHE A 89 -1.32 5.00 -8.55
CA PHE A 89 -1.12 3.55 -8.71
C PHE A 89 -2.25 2.72 -8.09
N ASN A 90 -2.79 3.17 -6.95
CA ASN A 90 -3.75 2.40 -6.16
C ASN A 90 -5.21 2.72 -6.46
N LYS A 91 -5.50 3.72 -7.32
CA LYS A 91 -6.87 4.20 -7.59
C LYS A 91 -7.83 3.08 -7.98
N THR A 92 -7.46 2.27 -8.95
CA THR A 92 -8.32 1.19 -9.49
C THR A 92 -8.52 0.08 -8.47
N TYR A 93 -7.48 -0.26 -7.71
CA TYR A 93 -7.53 -1.30 -6.67
C TYR A 93 -8.39 -0.87 -5.48
N PHE A 94 -8.19 0.33 -4.94
CA PHE A 94 -9.04 0.86 -3.87
C PHE A 94 -10.50 0.97 -4.31
N GLN A 95 -10.77 1.40 -5.54
CA GLN A 95 -12.13 1.41 -6.06
C GLN A 95 -12.72 -0.01 -6.09
N ARG A 96 -11.99 -1.01 -6.60
CA ARG A 96 -12.49 -2.40 -6.64
C ARG A 96 -12.74 -2.98 -5.24
N VAL A 97 -11.87 -2.69 -4.26
CA VAL A 97 -12.03 -3.16 -2.88
C VAL A 97 -13.21 -2.50 -2.15
N PHE A 98 -13.38 -1.19 -2.30
CA PHE A 98 -14.36 -0.43 -1.51
C PHE A 98 -15.69 -0.13 -2.23
N SER A 99 -15.81 -0.41 -3.53
CA SER A 99 -17.06 -0.25 -4.29
C SER A 99 -17.86 -1.55 -4.47
N SER A 100 -17.32 -2.69 -3.99
CA SER A 100 -17.95 -4.02 -4.06
C SER A 100 -18.87 -4.29 -2.89
#